data_AF-A0A4Y7RZ60-F1
#
_entry.id   AF-A0A4Y7RZ60-F1
#
_cell.length_a   1.000
_cell.length_b   1.000
_cell.length_c   1.000
_cell.angle_alpha   90.00
_cell.angle_beta   90.00
_cell.angle_gamma   90.00
#
_symmetry.space_group_name_H-M   'P 1'
#
loop_
_entity.id
_entity.type
_entity.pdbx_description
1 polymer ?
#
loop_
_entity_poly.entity_id
_entity_poly.type
_entity_poly.pdbx_seq_one_letter_code
_entity_poly.pdbx_strand_id
1 'polypeptide(L)'
;LKTSSGTSNLNAGAKACNRRLGASMAAASSSRSIIPYSLANHRTILALRCSKSMRPFTFVQDPLYQAEVDMLRPGTQLPDPTTVSRDVKLLYKHLAPHVSSYFKV
;
A
#
# COMPACT_ATOMS: atom_id res chain seq x y z
N LEU A 1 14.23 -40.78 -17.45
CA LEU A 1 14.77 -39.52 -18.02
C LEU A 1 14.95 -38.53 -16.88
N LYS A 2 16.19 -38.22 -16.46
CA LYS A 2 16.47 -37.18 -15.45
C LYS A 2 16.58 -35.84 -16.18
N THR A 3 15.56 -35.00 -16.12
CA THR A 3 15.67 -33.61 -16.56
C THR A 3 16.41 -32.83 -15.47
N SER A 4 17.69 -32.53 -15.69
CA SER A 4 18.42 -31.60 -14.83
C SER A 4 17.74 -30.25 -14.91
N SER A 5 17.10 -29.81 -13.82
CA SER A 5 16.38 -28.53 -13.80
C SER A 5 17.37 -27.38 -13.96
N GLY A 6 17.41 -26.78 -15.15
CA GLY A 6 18.27 -25.62 -15.48
C GLY A 6 17.96 -24.34 -14.70
N THR A 7 17.08 -24.41 -13.70
CA THR A 7 16.66 -23.30 -12.85
C THR A 7 17.56 -23.09 -11.62
N SER A 8 18.57 -23.94 -11.42
CA SER A 8 19.46 -23.88 -10.25
C SER A 8 20.13 -22.51 -10.08
N ASN A 9 20.64 -21.93 -11.17
CA ASN A 9 21.28 -20.61 -11.14
C ASN A 9 20.29 -19.48 -10.79
N LEU A 10 19.05 -19.57 -11.29
CA LEU A 10 18.00 -18.60 -10.97
C LEU A 10 17.61 -18.69 -9.50
N ASN A 11 17.47 -19.90 -8.97
CA ASN A 11 17.17 -20.13 -7.55
C ASN A 11 18.33 -19.66 -6.64
N ALA A 12 19.57 -19.89 -7.05
CA ALA A 12 20.75 -19.39 -6.35
C ALA A 12 20.79 -17.85 -6.32
N GLY A 13 20.49 -17.21 -7.46
CA GLY A 13 20.37 -15.75 -7.56
C GLY A 13 19.28 -15.18 -6.66
N ALA A 14 18.09 -15.79 -6.68
CA ALA A 14 16.97 -15.39 -5.83
C ALA A 14 17.31 -15.50 -4.34
N LYS A 15 17.92 -16.61 -3.92
CA LYS A 15 18.38 -16.82 -2.53
C LYS A 15 19.45 -15.81 -2.12
N ALA A 16 20.40 -15.50 -3.01
CA ALA A 16 21.42 -14.49 -2.74
C ALA A 16 20.83 -13.08 -2.58
N CYS A 17 19.84 -12.73 -3.40
CA CYS A 17 19.10 -11.47 -3.31
C CYS A 17 18.33 -11.37 -1.98
N ASN A 18 17.55 -12.38 -1.64
CA ASN A 18 16.78 -12.41 -0.38
C ASN A 18 17.68 -12.24 0.85
N ARG A 19 18.86 -12.87 0.84
CA ARG A 19 19.87 -12.71 1.90
C ARG A 19 20.42 -11.29 1.99
N ARG A 20 20.68 -10.62 0.85
CA ARG A 20 21.13 -9.21 0.82
C ARG A 20 20.06 -8.25 1.34
N LEU A 21 18.79 -8.55 1.09
CA LEU A 21 17.66 -7.76 1.56
C LEU A 21 17.34 -7.97 3.05
N GLY A 22 18.06 -8.86 3.75
CA GLY A 22 17.71 -9.26 5.12
C GLY A 22 16.34 -9.94 5.22
N ALA A 23 15.80 -10.39 4.09
CA ALA A 23 14.54 -11.11 4.04
C ALA A 23 14.78 -12.51 4.58
N SER A 24 14.55 -12.69 5.88
CA SER A 24 14.40 -14.02 6.44
C SER A 24 13.30 -14.72 5.63
N MET A 25 13.64 -15.87 5.04
CA MET A 25 12.67 -16.81 4.49
C MET A 25 11.82 -17.48 5.57
N ALA A 26 11.93 -17.05 6.84
CA ALA A 26 10.82 -17.18 7.76
C ALA A 26 9.61 -16.64 7.03
N ALA A 27 8.61 -17.51 6.87
CA ALA A 27 7.31 -17.16 6.34
C ALA A 27 6.99 -15.72 6.73
N ALA A 28 6.52 -14.92 5.77
CA ALA A 28 5.80 -13.72 6.11
C ALA A 28 4.65 -14.17 7.00
N SER A 29 4.93 -14.31 8.29
CA SER A 29 3.98 -14.39 9.36
C SER A 29 3.24 -13.12 9.14
N SER A 30 2.09 -13.27 8.50
CA SER A 30 1.10 -12.23 8.31
C SER A 30 0.60 -11.93 9.73
N SER A 31 1.46 -11.34 10.56
CA SER A 31 1.03 -10.49 11.64
C SER A 31 0.30 -9.39 10.91
N ARG A 32 -1.00 -9.62 10.70
CA ARG A 32 -1.94 -8.65 10.18
C ARG A 32 -1.71 -7.44 11.07
N SER A 33 -0.94 -6.48 10.58
CA SER A 33 -0.63 -5.28 11.35
C SER A 33 -1.97 -4.59 11.50
N ILE A 34 -2.60 -4.75 12.67
CA ILE A 34 -3.86 -4.09 12.97
C ILE A 34 -3.47 -2.62 13.03
N ILE A 35 -3.69 -1.90 11.93
CA ILE A 35 -3.53 -0.46 11.90
C ILE A 35 -4.68 0.08 12.75
N PRO A 36 -4.42 0.64 13.94
CA PRO A 36 -5.49 1.17 14.77
C PRO A 36 -6.17 2.30 14.01
N TYR A 37 -7.49 2.40 14.18
CA TYR A 37 -8.24 3.47 13.57
C TYR A 37 -7.76 4.81 14.12
N SER A 38 -7.33 5.69 13.21
CA SER A 38 -7.16 7.11 13.45
C SER A 38 -7.65 7.85 12.21
N LEU A 39 -8.10 9.10 12.35
CA LEU A 39 -8.58 9.89 11.22
C LEU A 39 -7.48 10.06 10.15
N ALA A 40 -6.23 10.27 10.59
CA ALA A 40 -5.08 10.39 9.70
C ALA A 40 -4.78 9.09 8.94
N ASN A 41 -4.85 7.93 9.62
CA ASN A 41 -4.67 6.62 8.98
C ASN A 41 -5.78 6.35 7.97
N HIS A 42 -7.03 6.64 8.33
CA HIS A 42 -8.18 6.48 7.46
C HIS A 42 -8.01 7.32 6.18
N ARG A 43 -7.71 8.62 6.31
CA ARG A 43 -7.44 9.51 5.18
C ARG A 43 -6.30 9.03 4.29
N THR A 44 -5.21 8.57 4.90
CA THR A 44 -4.05 8.02 4.16
C THR A 44 -4.46 6.80 3.33
N ILE A 45 -5.27 5.89 3.89
CA ILE A 45 -5.78 4.72 3.16
C ILE A 45 -6.68 5.16 2.00
N LEU A 46 -7.51 6.20 2.16
CA LEU A 46 -8.34 6.74 1.07
C LEU A 46 -7.51 7.34 -0.05
N ALA A 47 -6.50 8.15 0.31
CA ALA A 47 -5.57 8.72 -0.65
C ALA A 47 -4.83 7.63 -1.45
N LEU A 48 -4.34 6.59 -0.77
CA LEU A 48 -3.71 5.44 -1.42
C LEU A 48 -4.69 4.65 -2.30
N ARG A 49 -5.95 4.49 -1.86
CA ARG A 49 -7.00 3.81 -2.63
C ARG A 49 -7.33 4.58 -3.92
N CYS A 50 -7.43 5.91 -3.86
CA CYS A 50 -7.54 6.78 -5.03
C CYS A 50 -6.40 6.55 -6.02
N SER A 51 -5.16 6.64 -5.54
CA SER A 51 -3.97 6.49 -6.38
C SER A 51 -3.84 5.09 -6.99
N LYS A 52 -4.09 4.04 -6.19
CA LYS A 52 -3.92 2.64 -6.62
C LYS A 52 -4.99 2.18 -7.61
N SER A 53 -6.24 2.57 -7.39
CA SER A 53 -7.37 2.12 -8.21
C SER A 53 -7.83 3.16 -9.24
N MET A 54 -7.09 4.27 -9.40
CA MET A 54 -7.47 5.41 -10.24
C MET A 54 -8.90 5.91 -9.96
N ARG A 55 -9.30 5.91 -8.69
CA ARG A 55 -10.64 6.34 -8.29
C ARG A 55 -10.71 7.87 -8.18
N PRO A 56 -11.79 8.51 -8.65
CA PRO A 56 -11.99 9.93 -8.46
C PRO A 56 -12.12 10.26 -6.97
N PHE A 57 -11.64 11.42 -6.53
CA PHE A 57 -11.70 11.81 -5.12
C PHE A 57 -13.13 11.92 -4.57
N THR A 58 -14.10 12.15 -5.44
CA THR A 58 -15.53 12.22 -5.12
C THR A 58 -16.10 10.90 -4.62
N PHE A 59 -15.40 9.77 -4.77
CA PHE A 59 -15.86 8.46 -4.27
C PHE A 59 -16.12 8.45 -2.76
N VAL A 60 -15.47 9.34 -1.99
CA VAL A 60 -15.70 9.44 -0.54
C VAL A 60 -17.09 9.98 -0.19
N GLN A 61 -17.81 10.56 -1.16
CA GLN A 61 -19.18 11.03 -1.01
C GLN A 61 -20.20 10.03 -1.58
N ASP A 62 -19.77 8.87 -2.06
CA ASP A 62 -20.67 7.82 -2.54
C ASP A 62 -21.52 7.29 -1.37
N PRO A 63 -22.86 7.32 -1.46
CA PRO A 63 -23.75 6.79 -0.42
C PRO A 63 -23.46 5.33 -0.06
N LEU A 64 -23.05 4.50 -1.03
CA LEU A 64 -22.72 3.10 -0.78
C LEU A 64 -21.42 2.95 0.00
N TYR A 65 -20.45 3.83 -0.28
CA TYR A 65 -19.21 3.88 0.48
C TYR A 65 -19.45 4.39 1.91
N GLN A 66 -20.34 5.36 2.08
CA GLN A 66 -20.75 5.82 3.40
C GLN A 66 -21.46 4.71 4.20
N ALA A 67 -22.38 3.98 3.57
CA ALA A 67 -23.03 2.84 4.20
C ALA A 67 -22.03 1.74 4.61
N GLU A 68 -21.02 1.43 3.77
CA GLU A 68 -19.94 0.50 4.11
C GLU A 68 -19.19 0.96 5.37
N VAL A 69 -18.83 2.24 5.44
CA VAL A 69 -18.09 2.81 6.56
C VAL A 69 -18.95 2.83 7.83
N ASP A 70 -20.23 3.16 7.74
CA ASP A 70 -21.15 3.14 8.87
C ASP A 70 -21.40 1.72 9.39
N MET A 71 -21.47 0.72 8.51
CA MET A 71 -21.57 -0.70 8.90
C MET A 71 -20.34 -1.17 9.69
N LEU A 72 -19.15 -0.70 9.32
CA LEU A 72 -17.90 -1.11 9.96
C LEU A 72 -17.59 -0.30 11.23
N ARG A 73 -17.90 1.00 11.22
CA ARG A 73 -17.63 1.93 12.32
C ARG A 73 -18.61 3.12 12.27
N PRO A 74 -19.77 3.00 12.91
CA PRO A 74 -20.81 4.04 12.91
C PRO A 74 -20.29 5.40 13.37
N GLY A 75 -20.75 6.47 12.72
CA GLY A 75 -20.40 7.84 13.09
C GLY A 75 -19.00 8.28 12.66
N THR A 76 -18.38 7.55 11.74
CA THR A 76 -17.10 7.96 11.15
C THR A 76 -17.33 9.11 10.17
N GLN A 77 -16.72 10.26 10.44
CA GLN A 77 -16.77 11.40 9.54
C GLN A 77 -15.86 11.18 8.32
N LEU A 78 -16.48 11.15 7.14
CA LEU A 78 -15.76 11.05 5.87
C LEU A 78 -15.11 12.40 5.51
N PRO A 79 -13.87 12.39 4.98
CA PRO A 79 -13.21 13.61 4.56
C PRO A 79 -13.85 14.16 3.27
N ASP A 80 -13.73 15.47 3.08
CA ASP A 80 -14.11 16.11 1.82
C ASP A 80 -13.21 15.63 0.66
N PRO A 81 -13.71 15.49 -0.59
CA PRO A 81 -12.90 15.12 -1.74
C PRO A 81 -11.66 16.00 -1.95
N THR A 82 -11.76 17.30 -1.67
CA THR A 82 -10.62 18.22 -1.76
C THR A 82 -9.53 17.89 -0.74
N THR A 83 -9.93 17.38 0.42
CA THR A 83 -9.02 16.94 1.48
C THR A 83 -8.24 15.71 1.02
N VAL A 84 -8.90 14.72 0.41
CA VAL A 84 -8.23 13.53 -0.15
C VAL A 84 -7.28 13.93 -1.29
N SER A 85 -7.67 14.88 -2.14
CA SER A 85 -6.79 15.40 -3.20
C SER A 85 -5.51 16.05 -2.63
N ARG A 86 -5.65 16.87 -1.57
CA ARG A 86 -4.50 17.46 -0.86
C ARG A 86 -3.61 16.39 -0.25
N ASP A 87 -4.20 15.37 0.37
CA ASP A 87 -3.46 14.26 0.99
C ASP A 87 -2.65 13.48 -0.06
N VAL A 88 -3.22 13.20 -1.24
CA VAL A 88 -2.48 12.57 -2.34
C VAL A 88 -1.31 13.43 -2.80
N LYS A 89 -1.50 14.75 -2.95
CA LYS A 89 -0.41 15.68 -3.31
C LYS A 89 0.70 15.70 -2.27
N LEU A 90 0.35 15.69 -0.98
CA LEU A 90 1.32 15.64 0.11
C LEU A 90 2.10 14.33 0.09
N LEU A 91 1.41 13.19 -0.03
CA LEU A 91 2.06 11.88 -0.13
C LEU A 91 3.03 11.86 -1.31
N TYR A 92 2.63 12.35 -2.48
CA TYR A 92 3.51 12.43 -3.63
C TYR A 92 4.73 13.32 -3.36
N LYS A 93 4.54 14.52 -2.81
CA LYS A 93 5.63 15.46 -2.51
C LYS A 93 6.68 14.87 -1.56
N HIS A 94 6.24 14.12 -0.55
CA HIS A 94 7.14 13.51 0.42
C HIS A 94 7.79 12.22 -0.10
N LEU A 95 7.08 11.44 -0.92
CA LEU A 95 7.59 10.17 -1.46
C LEU A 95 8.47 10.35 -2.70
N ALA A 96 8.22 11.37 -3.53
CA ALA A 96 8.96 11.60 -4.76
C ALA A 96 10.50 11.72 -4.56
N PRO A 97 11.02 12.41 -3.51
CA PRO A 97 12.45 12.42 -3.23
C PRO A 97 13.01 11.03 -2.92
N HIS A 98 12.29 10.22 -2.13
CA HIS A 98 12.72 8.86 -1.79
C HIS A 98 12.74 7.95 -3.02
N VAL A 99 11.70 8.05 -3.86
CA VAL A 99 11.63 7.32 -5.13
C VAL A 99 12.75 7.77 -6.07
N SER A 100 12.99 9.08 -6.20
CA SER A 100 14.08 9.62 -7.01
C SER A 100 15.44 9.14 -6.53
N SER A 101 15.70 9.13 -5.21
CA SER A 101 16.96 8.61 -4.66
C SER A 101 17.18 7.13 -4.97
N TYR A 102 16.11 6.33 -5.00
CA TYR A 102 16.20 4.91 -5.35
C TYR A 102 16.63 4.68 -6.80
N PHE A 103 16.21 5.56 -7.72
CA PHE A 103 16.55 5.47 -9.13
C PHE A 103 17.85 6.19 -9.53
N LYS A 104 18.44 6.98 -8.63
CA LYS A 104 19.79 7.54 -8.79
C LYS A 104 20.79 6.43 -8.46
N VAL A 105 21.04 5.55 -9.44
CA VAL A 105 22.16 4.61 -9.46
C VAL A 105 23.39 5.32 -10.02
#